data_AF-A0A7H8XGA8-F1
#
_entry.id   AF-A0A7H8XGA8-F1
#
_cell.length_a   1.000
_cell.length_b   1.000
_cell.length_c   1.000
_cell.angle_alpha   90.00
_cell.angle_beta   90.00
_cell.angle_gamma   90.00
#
_symmetry.space_group_name_H-M   'P 1'
#
loop_
_entity.id
_entity.type
_entity.pdbx_description
1 polymer ?
#
loop_
_entity_poly.entity_id
_entity_poly.type
_entity_poly.pdbx_seq_one_letter_code
_entity_poly.pdbx_strand_id
1 'polypeptide(L)'
;MVHQFGYPRASSDEARQGLPEYTGERLAYCTGPAVEQQATEDWPEPPGQWGTECVMGGGSSGGPRFANFDRHTGLGVVVGDNSHGWLPGKRYLVGPQFTREITRPPFHRAQHS
;
A
#
# COMPACT_ATOMS: atom_id res chain seq x y z
N MET A 1 7.44 9.23 6.90
CA MET A 1 6.79 9.06 5.57
C MET A 1 6.91 7.60 5.15
N VAL A 2 5.96 7.11 4.36
CA VAL A 2 6.02 5.79 3.74
C VAL A 2 6.04 5.92 2.22
N HIS A 3 6.66 4.96 1.55
CA HIS A 3 6.63 4.81 0.09
C HIS A 3 5.87 3.54 -0.25
N GLN A 4 4.74 3.67 -0.95
CA GLN A 4 3.91 2.56 -1.38
C GLN A 4 4.13 2.33 -2.86
N PHE A 5 4.58 1.15 -3.24
CA PHE A 5 4.85 0.81 -4.63
C PHE A 5 3.78 -0.10 -5.20
N GLY A 6 3.57 -0.09 -6.52
CA GLY A 6 2.64 -1.01 -7.17
C GLY A 6 2.57 -0.87 -8.69
N TYR A 7 1.74 -1.73 -9.28
CA TYR A 7 1.45 -1.80 -10.72
C TYR A 7 -0.05 -1.58 -10.97
N PRO A 8 -0.57 -0.36 -10.75
CA PRO A 8 -2.00 -0.10 -10.85
C PRO A 8 -2.48 -0.23 -12.30
N ARG A 9 -3.47 -1.07 -12.56
CA ARG A 9 -4.20 -1.07 -13.84
C ARG A 9 -4.92 0.25 -14.01
N ALA A 10 -4.88 0.83 -15.22
CA ALA A 10 -5.49 2.13 -15.51
C ALA A 10 -6.81 2.01 -16.29
N SER A 11 -7.00 0.93 -17.06
CA SER A 11 -8.05 0.86 -18.09
C SER A 11 -9.51 0.83 -17.60
N SER A 12 -9.79 0.68 -16.30
CA SER A 12 -11.16 0.58 -15.78
C SER A 12 -11.46 1.42 -14.53
N ASP A 13 -10.60 2.38 -14.14
CA ASP A 13 -10.79 3.21 -12.94
C ASP A 13 -11.06 4.68 -13.34
N GLU A 14 -12.30 5.15 -13.17
CA GLU A 14 -12.71 6.53 -13.46
C GLU A 14 -11.86 7.55 -12.69
N ALA A 15 -11.39 7.21 -11.47
CA ALA A 15 -10.53 8.08 -10.68
C ALA A 15 -9.11 8.25 -11.29
N ARG A 16 -8.80 7.53 -12.38
CA ARG A 16 -7.53 7.57 -13.10
C ARG A 16 -7.67 8.06 -14.54
N GLN A 17 -8.83 8.59 -14.92
CA GLN A 17 -9.06 9.14 -16.25
C GLN A 17 -8.01 10.21 -16.59
N GLY A 18 -7.37 10.07 -17.76
CA GLY A 18 -6.33 11.00 -18.23
C GLY A 18 -4.89 10.68 -17.78
N LEU A 19 -4.68 9.65 -16.96
CA LEU A 19 -3.34 9.14 -16.65
C LEU A 19 -2.89 8.10 -17.69
N PRO A 20 -1.58 8.00 -18.01
CA PRO A 20 -1.08 6.98 -18.92
C PRO A 20 -1.37 5.55 -18.40
N GLU A 21 -1.66 4.62 -19.32
CA GLU A 21 -1.85 3.21 -18.97
C GLU A 21 -0.56 2.65 -18.37
N TYR A 22 -0.72 1.82 -17.35
CA TYR A 22 0.41 1.23 -16.68
C TYR A 22 0.88 -0.02 -17.43
N THR A 23 1.94 0.11 -18.21
CA THR A 23 2.50 -0.98 -19.03
C THR A 23 3.35 -1.97 -18.23
N GLY A 24 3.67 -1.66 -16.97
CA GLY A 24 4.58 -2.45 -16.14
C GLY A 24 6.07 -2.16 -16.35
N GLU A 25 6.42 -1.30 -17.31
CA GLU A 25 7.82 -0.93 -17.59
C GLU A 25 8.42 0.01 -16.55
N ARG A 26 7.59 0.62 -15.71
CA ARG A 26 8.00 1.52 -14.63
C ARG A 26 7.46 0.99 -13.32
N LEU A 27 7.83 1.58 -12.19
CA LEU A 27 7.21 1.33 -10.88
C LEU A 27 6.44 2.59 -10.41
N ALA A 28 5.17 2.44 -10.04
CA ALA A 28 4.35 3.54 -9.55
C ALA A 28 4.55 3.60 -8.06
N TYR A 29 4.46 4.81 -7.51
CA TYR A 29 4.48 4.96 -6.08
C TYR A 29 3.64 6.14 -5.61
N CYS A 30 3.15 6.01 -4.38
CA CYS A 30 2.63 7.09 -3.57
C CYS A 30 3.57 7.30 -2.38
N THR A 31 3.74 8.55 -1.94
CA THR A 31 4.58 8.87 -0.79
C THR A 31 3.92 9.96 0.05
N GLY A 32 4.06 9.85 1.37
CA GLY A 32 3.42 10.78 2.30
C GLY A 32 3.46 10.32 3.75
N PRO A 33 2.85 11.10 4.66
CA PRO A 33 2.64 10.66 6.04
C PRO A 33 1.71 9.44 6.08
N ALA A 34 2.07 8.45 6.89
CA ALA A 34 1.19 7.31 7.11
C ALA A 34 0.12 7.67 8.15
N VAL A 35 -1.12 7.29 7.87
CA VAL A 35 -2.27 7.38 8.76
C VAL A 35 -2.86 5.99 8.95
N GLU A 36 -3.42 5.76 10.13
CA GLU A 36 -4.18 4.55 10.43
C GLU A 36 -5.63 4.75 9.97
N GLN A 37 -6.19 3.76 9.28
CA GLN A 37 -7.61 3.74 8.99
C GLN A 37 -8.40 3.63 10.28
N GLN A 38 -9.34 4.55 10.46
CA GLN A 38 -10.28 4.51 11.55
C GLN A 38 -11.44 3.59 11.18
N ALA A 39 -11.76 2.66 12.08
CA ALA A 39 -13.00 1.89 11.99
C ALA A 39 -14.20 2.84 12.14
N THR A 40 -15.23 2.63 11.33
CA THR A 40 -16.54 3.28 11.49
C THR A 40 -17.59 2.22 11.81
N GLU A 41 -18.79 2.63 12.23
CA GLU A 41 -19.90 1.70 12.47
C GLU A 41 -20.21 0.86 11.22
N ASP A 42 -20.15 1.47 10.04
CA ASP A 42 -20.41 0.81 8.75
C ASP A 42 -19.21 -0.01 8.22
N TRP A 43 -18.00 0.26 8.70
CA TRP A 43 -16.75 -0.39 8.27
C TRP A 43 -15.88 -0.73 9.48
N PRO A 44 -16.16 -1.86 10.17
CA PRO A 44 -15.42 -2.30 11.35
C PRO A 44 -14.09 -2.94 10.95
N GLU A 45 -13.21 -2.19 10.29
CA GLU A 45 -11.86 -2.67 9.96
C GLU A 45 -11.05 -2.91 11.23
N PRO A 46 -10.25 -4.00 11.30
CA PRO A 46 -9.35 -4.21 12.42
C PRO A 46 -8.31 -3.07 12.50
N PRO A 47 -7.82 -2.74 13.71
CA PRO A 47 -6.70 -1.81 13.86
C PRO A 47 -5.47 -2.35 13.14
N GLY A 48 -4.52 -1.46 12.83
CA GLY A 48 -3.30 -1.83 12.13
C GLY A 48 -3.41 -1.76 10.60
N GLN A 49 -4.45 -1.16 10.04
CA GLN A 49 -4.50 -0.80 8.62
C GLN A 49 -3.87 0.60 8.43
N TRP A 50 -2.69 0.66 7.82
CA TRP A 50 -1.94 1.90 7.67
C TRP A 50 -1.69 2.21 6.19
N GLY A 51 -1.58 3.50 5.85
CA GLY A 51 -1.31 3.92 4.48
C GLY A 51 -1.15 5.43 4.33
N THR A 52 -0.86 5.90 3.12
CA THR A 52 -0.81 7.32 2.75
C THR A 52 -1.85 7.65 1.68
N GLU A 53 -2.11 8.94 1.47
CA GLU A 53 -2.89 9.43 0.33
C GLU A 53 -2.31 8.86 -0.98
N CYS A 54 -3.16 8.23 -1.78
CA CYS A 54 -2.73 7.49 -2.95
C CYS A 54 -3.86 7.24 -3.96
N VAL A 55 -3.56 7.45 -5.24
CA VAL A 55 -4.48 7.22 -6.37
C VAL A 55 -4.16 5.94 -7.15
N MET A 56 -3.30 5.08 -6.60
CA MET A 56 -3.05 3.77 -7.21
C MET A 56 -4.31 2.91 -7.17
N GLY A 57 -4.72 2.44 -8.35
CA GLY A 57 -5.93 1.64 -8.58
C GLY A 57 -5.75 0.16 -8.30
N GLY A 58 -6.74 -0.64 -8.72
CA GLY A 58 -6.65 -2.10 -8.72
C GLY A 58 -5.41 -2.59 -9.46
N GLY A 59 -4.78 -3.68 -8.99
CA GLY A 59 -3.47 -4.12 -9.45
C GLY A 59 -2.29 -3.60 -8.62
N SER A 60 -2.52 -2.60 -7.75
CA SER A 60 -1.52 -2.18 -6.75
C SER A 60 -1.49 -3.04 -5.48
N SER A 61 -2.52 -3.86 -5.25
CA SER A 61 -2.62 -4.77 -4.10
C SER A 61 -1.45 -5.76 -4.05
N GLY A 62 -0.94 -6.03 -2.86
CA GLY A 62 0.29 -6.81 -2.60
C GLY A 62 1.59 -6.02 -2.80
N GLY A 63 1.54 -4.82 -3.38
CA GLY A 63 2.71 -3.96 -3.52
C GLY A 63 3.28 -3.52 -2.16
N PRO A 64 4.62 -3.44 -1.99
CA PRO A 64 5.23 -3.19 -0.69
C PRO A 64 5.10 -1.73 -0.26
N ARG A 65 4.94 -1.53 1.04
CA ARG A 65 5.05 -0.24 1.71
C ARG A 65 6.34 -0.18 2.52
N PHE A 66 7.19 0.79 2.20
CA PHE A 66 8.48 0.99 2.83
C PHE A 66 8.47 2.17 3.81
N ALA A 67 9.06 1.96 4.98
CA ALA A 67 9.55 3.03 5.84
C ALA A 67 11.04 3.27 5.57
N ASN A 68 11.48 4.52 5.74
CA ASN A 68 12.88 4.95 5.58
C ASN A 68 13.47 4.53 4.22
N PHE A 69 12.68 4.62 3.16
CA PHE A 69 13.13 4.30 1.81
C PHE A 69 14.14 5.34 1.32
N ASP A 70 15.31 4.88 0.92
CA ASP A 70 16.32 5.68 0.26
C ASP A 70 16.28 5.41 -1.24
N ARG A 71 15.91 6.43 -2.01
CA ARG A 71 15.82 6.36 -3.47
C ARG A 71 17.17 6.18 -4.18
N HIS A 72 18.29 6.48 -3.52
CA HIS A 72 19.62 6.33 -4.11
C HIS A 72 20.12 4.89 -4.03
N THR A 73 19.82 4.21 -2.91
CA THR A 73 20.21 2.81 -2.69
C THR A 73 19.11 1.82 -3.04
N GLY A 74 17.85 2.27 -3.12
CA GLY A 74 16.68 1.42 -3.29
C GLY A 74 16.32 0.60 -2.04
N LEU A 75 16.91 0.91 -0.89
CA LEU A 75 16.73 0.17 0.36
C LEU A 75 15.77 0.88 1.31
N GLY A 76 15.16 0.09 2.19
CA GLY A 76 14.30 0.55 3.26
C GLY A 76 13.77 -0.64 4.05
N VAL A 77 12.85 -0.39 4.98
CA VAL A 77 12.19 -1.45 5.75
C VAL A 77 10.80 -1.67 5.18
N VAL A 78 10.48 -2.90 4.74
CA VAL A 78 9.11 -3.27 4.38
C VAL A 78 8.28 -3.34 5.66
N VAL A 79 7.27 -2.47 5.75
CA VAL A 79 6.42 -2.31 6.94
C VAL A 79 4.99 -2.78 6.69
N GLY A 80 4.62 -3.13 5.47
CA GLY A 80 3.30 -3.61 5.12
C GLY A 80 3.16 -3.80 3.62
N ASP A 81 1.98 -4.19 3.19
CA ASP A 81 1.58 -4.24 1.80
C ASP A 81 0.38 -3.31 1.54
N ASN A 82 0.10 -3.08 0.25
CA ASN A 82 -1.13 -2.43 -0.18
C ASN A 82 -2.25 -3.47 -0.18
N SER A 83 -3.38 -3.20 0.44
CA SER A 83 -4.52 -4.10 0.48
C SER A 83 -5.70 -3.50 -0.27
N HIS A 84 -6.24 -2.37 0.24
CA HIS A 84 -7.50 -1.80 -0.22
C HIS A 84 -7.50 -0.27 -0.13
N GLY A 85 -8.48 0.35 -0.80
CA GLY A 85 -8.69 1.79 -0.77
C GLY A 85 -9.56 2.22 0.42
N TRP A 86 -9.25 3.37 1.01
CA TRP A 86 -10.03 4.00 2.08
C TRP A 86 -10.32 5.47 1.71
N LEU A 87 -11.57 5.91 1.80
CA LEU A 87 -12.06 7.19 1.25
C LEU A 87 -12.70 8.17 2.27
N PRO A 88 -12.03 8.57 3.37
CA PRO A 88 -12.52 9.63 4.26
C PRO A 88 -12.29 11.02 3.61
N GLY A 89 -13.08 11.38 2.60
CA GLY A 89 -12.97 12.65 1.85
C GLY A 89 -11.80 12.73 0.87
N LYS A 90 -10.71 11.98 1.10
CA LYS A 90 -9.60 11.76 0.17
C LYS A 90 -9.28 10.27 0.03
N ARG A 91 -8.60 9.88 -1.05
CA ARG A 91 -8.21 8.48 -1.28
C ARG A 91 -6.88 8.12 -0.65
N TYR A 92 -6.92 7.11 0.19
CA TYR A 92 -5.78 6.43 0.77
C TYR A 92 -5.69 5.03 0.21
N LEU A 93 -4.47 4.51 0.10
CA LEU A 93 -4.22 3.09 -0.10
C LEU A 93 -3.65 2.54 1.19
N VAL A 94 -4.36 1.62 1.82
CA VAL A 94 -4.02 1.10 3.15
C VAL A 94 -3.80 -0.40 3.11
N GLY A 95 -3.20 -0.93 4.16
CA GLY A 95 -3.05 -2.37 4.37
C GLY A 95 -2.41 -2.70 5.71
N PRO A 96 -2.30 -3.99 6.05
CA PRO A 96 -1.83 -4.41 7.35
C PRO A 96 -0.41 -3.93 7.62
N GLN A 97 -0.21 -3.38 8.82
CA GLN A 97 1.10 -3.12 9.38
C GLN A 97 1.73 -4.46 9.78
N PHE A 98 2.93 -4.72 9.28
CA PHE A 98 3.66 -5.93 9.64
C PHE A 98 4.13 -5.84 11.09
N THR A 99 3.77 -6.86 11.87
CA THR A 99 4.08 -6.99 13.30
C THR A 99 4.76 -8.33 13.58
N ARG A 100 5.45 -8.40 14.73
CA ARG A 100 6.12 -9.63 15.15
C ARG A 100 5.12 -10.73 15.50
N GLU A 101 3.94 -10.35 15.95
CA GLU A 101 2.91 -11.24 16.44
C GLU A 101 2.17 -11.92 15.28
N ILE A 102 1.83 -11.15 14.24
CA ILE A 102 1.00 -11.64 13.14
C ILE A 102 1.85 -12.08 11.94
N THR A 103 2.82 -11.27 11.53
CA THR A 103 3.50 -11.48 10.23
C THR A 103 4.80 -12.27 10.32
N ARG A 104 5.49 -12.25 11.46
CA ARG A 104 6.74 -12.99 11.64
C ARG A 104 6.54 -14.51 11.51
N PRO A 105 5.55 -15.16 12.13
CA PRO A 105 5.39 -16.62 11.99
C PRO A 105 5.19 -17.10 10.55
N PRO A 106 4.27 -16.53 9.74
CA PRO A 106 4.13 -16.95 8.34
C PRO A 106 5.34 -16.58 7.48
N PHE A 107 5.98 -15.42 7.72
CA PHE A 107 7.22 -15.06 7.03
C PHE A 107 8.34 -16.07 7.27
N HIS A 108 8.56 -16.47 8.53
CA HIS A 108 9.56 -17.48 8.90
C HIS A 108 9.28 -18.84 8.24
N ARG A 109 8.01 -19.24 8.14
CA ARG A 109 7.66 -20.47 7.43
C ARG A 109 7.94 -20.36 5.93
N ALA A 110 7.52 -19.27 5.30
CA ALA A 110 7.62 -19.08 3.85
C ALA A 110 9.06 -18.91 3.34
N GLN A 111 9.97 -18.33 4.14
CA GLN A 111 11.37 -18.18 3.74
C GLN A 111 12.18 -19.49 3.79
N HIS A 112 11.59 -20.57 4.31
CA HIS A 112 12.22 -21.89 4.46
C HIS A 112 11.47 -23.01 3.72
N SER A 113 10.50 -22.65 2.88
CA SER A 113 9.76 -23.58 2.00
C SER A 113 10.41 -23.75 0.65
#